data_AF-A0A957BWT2-F1
#
_entry.id   AF-A0A957BWT2-F1
#
_cell.length_a   1.000
_cell.length_b   1.000
_cell.length_c   1.000
_cell.angle_alpha   90.00
_cell.angle_beta   90.00
_cell.angle_gamma   90.00
#
_symmetry.space_group_name_H-M   'P 1'
#
loop_
_entity.id
_entity.type
_entity.pdbx_description
1 polymer ?
#
loop_
_entity_poly.entity_id
_entity_poly.type
_entity_poly.pdbx_seq_one_letter_code
_entity_poly.pdbx_strand_id
1 'polypeptide(L)'
;MDACFRLRRREDFARLRRHGRTYRRALLSLSVVQNEVGYNRYGFITSKQLGKAVTRNRVRRRLREAIRLRHADVRPGFDILWI
;
A
#
# COMPACT_ATOMS: atom_id res chain seq x y z
N MET A 1 -3.60 -12.31 2.81
CA MET A 1 -3.53 -11.00 3.49
C MET A 1 -4.85 -10.78 4.16
N ASP A 2 -4.83 -10.80 5.49
CA ASP A 2 -6.03 -10.71 6.31
C ASP A 2 -6.67 -9.33 6.20
N ALA A 3 -7.96 -9.28 6.55
CA ALA A 3 -8.75 -8.06 6.41
C ALA A 3 -8.20 -6.90 7.27
N CYS A 4 -7.56 -7.22 8.40
CA CYS A 4 -6.97 -6.29 9.36
C CYS A 4 -5.76 -5.51 8.78
N PHE A 5 -5.00 -6.12 7.87
CA PHE A 5 -3.85 -5.48 7.23
C PHE A 5 -4.23 -4.52 6.10
N ARG A 6 -5.51 -4.30 5.81
CA ARG A 6 -5.93 -3.46 4.68
C ARG A 6 -6.25 -2.04 5.14
N LEU A 7 -5.59 -1.07 4.51
CA LEU A 7 -5.90 0.34 4.68
C LEU A 7 -7.18 0.68 3.88
N ARG A 8 -8.22 1.20 4.55
CA ARG A 8 -9.53 1.45 3.92
C ARG A 8 -10.10 2.83 4.21
N ARG A 9 -9.75 3.45 5.35
CA ARG A 9 -10.39 4.69 5.78
C ARG A 9 -9.76 5.87 5.05
N ARG A 10 -10.60 6.82 4.61
CA ARG A 10 -10.16 8.03 3.92
C ARG A 10 -9.13 8.82 4.74
N GLU A 11 -9.30 8.83 6.05
CA GLU A 11 -8.38 9.45 7.02
C GLU A 11 -6.98 8.86 6.96
N ASP A 12 -6.85 7.53 6.85
CA ASP A 12 -5.54 6.87 6.74
C ASP A 12 -4.80 7.36 5.48
N PHE A 13 -5.52 7.48 4.35
CA PHE A 13 -4.94 8.01 3.11
C PHE A 13 -4.60 9.51 3.21
N ALA A 14 -5.40 10.30 3.92
CA ALA A 14 -5.12 11.70 4.15
C ALA A 14 -3.86 11.88 5.02
N ARG A 15 -3.70 11.04 6.05
CA ARG A 15 -2.51 11.00 6.92
C ARG A 15 -1.24 10.65 6.13
N LEU A 16 -1.31 9.64 5.26
CA LEU A 16 -0.22 9.28 4.34
C LEU A 16 0.16 10.43 3.40
N ARG A 17 -0.82 11.20 2.91
CA ARG A 17 -0.53 12.36 2.04
C ARG A 17 0.11 13.53 2.79
N ARG A 18 -0.26 13.75 4.05
CA ARG A 18 0.23 14.87 4.87
C ARG A 18 1.58 14.59 5.54
N HIS A 19 1.74 13.38 6.08
CA HIS A 19 2.89 13.02 6.93
C HIS A 19 3.71 11.86 6.38
N GLY A 20 3.25 11.21 5.31
CA GLY A 20 3.94 10.06 4.74
C GLY A 20 5.14 10.46 3.90
N ARG A 21 6.23 9.71 4.06
CA ARG A 21 7.40 9.82 3.19
C ARG A 21 7.13 9.04 1.91
N THR A 22 7.34 9.69 0.75
CA THR A 22 7.08 9.08 -0.55
C THR A 22 8.38 8.77 -1.28
N TYR A 23 8.53 7.51 -1.68
CA TYR A 23 9.62 7.01 -2.52
C TYR A 23 9.08 6.72 -3.91
N ARG A 24 9.67 7.33 -4.94
CA ARG A 24 9.25 7.17 -6.32
C ARG A 24 10.27 6.34 -7.10
N ARG A 25 9.79 5.37 -7.87
CA ARG A 25 10.53 4.60 -8.87
C ARG A 25 9.78 4.70 -10.20
N ALA A 26 10.42 4.31 -11.30
CA ALA A 26 9.85 4.44 -12.65
C ALA A 26 8.45 3.83 -12.82
N LEU A 27 8.15 2.73 -12.12
CA LEU A 27 6.90 1.97 -12.28
C LEU A 27 6.00 1.99 -11.05
N LEU A 28 6.47 2.52 -9.92
CA LEU A 28 5.82 2.34 -8.63
C LEU A 28 6.21 3.46 -7.67
N SER A 29 5.22 4.01 -6.98
CA SER A 29 5.45 4.91 -5.87
C SER A 29 5.01 4.27 -4.56
N LEU A 30 5.78 4.49 -3.49
CA LEU A 30 5.54 3.98 -2.16
C LEU A 30 5.43 5.16 -1.20
N SER A 31 4.30 5.31 -0.51
CA SER A 31 4.12 6.25 0.58
C SER A 31 4.05 5.49 1.91
N VAL A 32 4.78 5.93 2.91
CA VAL A 32 4.90 5.25 4.21
C VAL A 32 4.82 6.24 5.35
N VAL A 33 4.04 5.92 6.37
CA VAL A 33 3.94 6.67 7.63
C VAL A 33 3.87 5.69 8.80
N GLN A 34 4.48 6.03 9.93
CA GLN A 34 4.40 5.20 11.14
C GLN A 34 2.97 5.20 11.69
N ASN A 35 2.50 4.08 12.22
CA ASN A 35 1.18 3.94 12.82
C ASN A 35 1.30 3.49 14.29
N GLU A 36 0.16 3.49 14.99
CA GLU A 36 0.07 3.22 16.43
C GLU A 36 -0.58 1.85 16.73
N VAL A 37 -0.84 1.04 15.71
CA VAL A 37 -1.56 -0.24 15.84
C VAL A 37 -0.62 -1.45 16.00
N GLY A 38 0.69 -1.25 15.94
CA GLY A 38 1.69 -2.31 16.18
C GLY A 38 1.86 -3.30 15.02
N TYR A 39 1.16 -3.14 13.90
CA TYR A 39 1.29 -3.97 12.71
C TYR A 39 1.20 -3.16 11.42
N ASN A 40 1.65 -3.76 10.31
CA ASN A 40 1.66 -3.08 9.02
C ASN A 40 0.30 -3.12 8.33
N ARG A 41 -0.16 -1.96 7.84
CA ARG A 41 -1.38 -1.81 7.03
C ARG A 41 -1.03 -1.38 5.62
N TYR A 42 -1.71 -1.95 4.63
CA TYR A 42 -1.39 -1.80 3.22
C TYR A 42 -2.56 -1.24 2.42
N GLY A 43 -2.29 -0.19 1.65
CA GLY A 43 -3.16 0.39 0.64
C GLY A 43 -2.61 0.18 -0.77
N PHE A 44 -3.51 0.03 -1.75
CA PHE A 44 -3.15 -0.07 -3.15
C PHE A 44 -4.00 0.90 -3.97
N ILE A 45 -3.34 1.87 -4.59
CA ILE A 45 -3.90 2.75 -5.60
C ILE A 45 -3.31 2.31 -6.94
N THR A 46 -4.13 2.31 -7.98
CA THR A 46 -3.68 2.06 -9.35
C THR A 46 -4.32 3.11 -10.24
N SER A 47 -3.52 3.84 -11.01
CA SER A 47 -4.02 4.85 -11.95
C SER A 47 -5.00 4.26 -12.96
N LYS A 48 -5.96 5.07 -13.43
CA LYS A 48 -6.83 4.71 -14.56
C LYS A 48 -6.01 4.54 -15.85
N GLN A 49 -4.86 5.22 -15.97
CA GLN A 49 -3.95 5.14 -17.12
C GLN A 49 -3.34 3.74 -17.31
N LEU A 50 -3.30 2.92 -16.24
CA LEU A 50 -2.79 1.55 -16.29
C LEU A 50 -3.67 0.62 -17.17
N GLY A 51 -4.90 1.05 -17.48
CA GLY A 51 -5.81 0.36 -18.39
C GLY A 51 -7.10 -0.12 -17.73
N LYS A 52 -7.74 -1.10 -18.37
CA LYS A 52 -9.06 -1.62 -17.98
C LYS A 52 -9.04 -2.25 -16.57
N ALA A 53 -10.22 -2.46 -16.00
CA ALA A 53 -10.39 -2.99 -14.66
C ALA A 53 -9.64 -4.33 -14.45
N VAL A 54 -9.61 -5.20 -15.45
CA VAL A 54 -8.91 -6.49 -15.40
C VAL A 54 -7.41 -6.31 -15.21
N THR A 55 -6.76 -5.44 -15.99
CA THR A 55 -5.33 -5.12 -15.87
C THR A 55 -5.00 -4.55 -14.49
N ARG A 56 -5.79 -3.57 -14.02
CA ARG A 56 -5.63 -2.97 -12.69
C ARG A 56 -5.79 -4.00 -11.57
N ASN A 57 -6.78 -4.89 -11.70
CA ASN A 57 -7.00 -5.99 -10.74
C ASN A 57 -5.83 -6.98 -10.73
N ARG A 58 -5.29 -7.33 -11.90
CA ARG A 58 -4.13 -8.22 -12.02
C ARG A 58 -2.91 -7.61 -11.32
N VAL A 59 -2.64 -6.32 -11.52
CA VAL A 59 -1.53 -5.62 -10.85
C VAL A 59 -1.73 -5.60 -9.33
N ARG A 60 -2.92 -5.23 -8.84
CA ARG A 60 -3.21 -5.28 -7.39
C ARG A 60 -3.04 -6.68 -6.79
N ARG A 61 -3.43 -7.74 -7.51
CA ARG A 61 -3.22 -9.13 -7.04
C ARG A 61 -1.74 -9.48 -6.96
N ARG A 62 -0.94 -9.14 -7.97
CA ARG A 62 0.52 -9.36 -7.97
C ARG A 62 1.21 -8.59 -6.85
N LEU A 63 0.87 -7.32 -6.65
CA LEU A 63 1.44 -6.50 -5.57
C LEU A 63 1.12 -7.08 -4.18
N ARG A 64 -0.13 -7.51 -3.95
CA ARG A 64 -0.50 -8.17 -2.68
C ARG A 64 0.31 -9.42 -2.43
N GLU A 65 0.53 -10.23 -3.46
CA GLU A 65 1.30 -11.48 -3.32
C GLU A 65 2.77 -11.19 -3.03
N ALA A 66 3.38 -10.24 -3.75
CA ALA A 66 4.75 -9.82 -3.49
C ALA A 66 4.95 -9.34 -2.04
N ILE A 67 4.01 -8.57 -1.51
CA ILE A 67 4.08 -8.10 -0.11
C ILE A 67 3.80 -9.24 0.86
N ARG A 68 2.86 -10.14 0.57
CA ARG A 68 2.59 -11.31 1.42
C ARG A 68 3.86 -12.12 1.65
N LEU A 69 4.66 -12.32 0.60
CA LEU A 69 5.92 -13.07 0.66
C LEU A 69 7.02 -12.36 1.46
N ARG A 70 6.98 -11.03 1.55
CA ARG A 70 8.00 -10.21 2.24
C ARG A 70 7.54 -9.66 3.59
N HIS A 71 6.29 -9.90 3.97
CA HIS A 71 5.69 -9.26 5.14
C HIS A 71 6.49 -9.48 6.43
N ALA A 72 7.03 -10.69 6.60
CA ALA A 72 7.85 -11.05 7.77
C ALA A 72 9.16 -10.24 7.86
N ASP A 73 9.68 -9.77 6.72
CA ASP A 73 10.94 -9.03 6.65
C ASP A 73 10.74 -7.52 6.85
N VAL A 74 9.50 -7.03 6.80
CA VAL A 74 9.19 -5.60 6.92
C VAL A 74 8.96 -5.24 8.37
N ARG A 75 9.71 -4.25 8.87
CA ARG A 75 9.51 -3.69 10.21
C ARG A 75 8.02 -3.36 10.46
N PRO A 76 7.42 -3.81 11.57
CA PRO A 76 6.01 -3.57 11.87
C PRO A 76 5.75 -2.12 12.28
N GLY A 77 4.46 -1.75 12.33
CA GLY A 77 4.01 -0.44 12.82
C GLY A 77 3.95 0.66 11.75
N PHE A 78 3.72 0.30 10.48
CA PHE A 78 3.64 1.27 9.38
C PHE A 78 2.37 1.13 8.54
N ASP A 79 1.82 2.27 8.16
CA ASP A 79 0.86 2.38 7.06
C ASP A 79 1.63 2.58 5.77
N ILE A 80 1.38 1.71 4.80
CA ILE A 80 2.15 1.61 3.56
C ILE A 80 1.17 1.68 2.38
N LEU A 81 1.38 2.61 1.47
CA LEU A 81 0.55 2.85 0.31
C LEU A 81 1.34 2.73 -0.97
N TRP A 82 0.94 1.77 -1.81
CA TRP A 82 1.49 1.55 -3.14
C TRP A 82 0.61 2.27 -4.18
N ILE A 83 1.22 3.06 -5.06
CA ILE A 83 0.57 3.89 -6.09
C ILE A 83 1.14 3.55 -7.46
#